data_AF-A0A1A9WAD3-F1
#
_entry.id   AF-A0A1A9WAD3-F1
#
_cell.length_a   1.000
_cell.length_b   1.000
_cell.length_c   1.000
_cell.angle_alpha   90.00
_cell.angle_beta   90.00
_cell.angle_gamma   90.00
#
_symmetry.space_group_name_H-M   'P 1'
#
loop_
_entity.id
_entity.type
_entity.pdbx_description
1 polymer ?
#
loop_
_entity_poly.entity_id
_entity_poly.type
_entity_poly.pdbx_seq_one_letter_code
_entity_poly.pdbx_strand_id
1 'polypeptide(L)'
;MQLEQFRDLPKPGFNFDNCKRNTGLIKNGFQAPKAVKTGTTIAGIVYKDGVILGADSRATEGPIIADKNCKKLHYLAKNMYCCGAGTAADTAAITDLIASQLELHRLNTGRQVPVVVANTLLKQMLFRYQGHISAALVLGGVDRTGSYIYSIHPHGSTDKLPYTTMGSGTLAAMAVFEAPPDNGQEPE
;
A
#
# COMPACT_ATOMS: atom_id res chain seq x y z
N MET A 1 42.89 31.54 19.11
CA MET A 1 42.22 32.48 18.20
C MET A 1 42.13 31.79 16.84
N GLN A 2 40.98 31.42 16.27
CA GLN A 2 39.58 31.56 16.63
C GLN A 2 38.81 30.53 15.78
N LEU A 3 37.80 29.90 16.38
CA LEU A 3 36.79 29.07 15.72
C LEU A 3 35.92 29.94 14.80
N GLU A 4 36.18 30.01 13.50
CA GLU A 4 35.32 30.74 12.54
C GLU A 4 35.02 29.98 11.23
N GLN A 5 34.87 28.66 11.26
CA GLN A 5 34.36 27.88 10.11
C GLN A 5 32.84 27.61 10.13
N PHE A 6 32.09 28.26 11.03
CA PHE A 6 30.63 28.08 11.18
C PHE A 6 29.86 29.40 11.04
N ARG A 7 30.00 30.13 9.93
CA ARG A 7 29.14 31.30 9.66
C ARG A 7 28.87 31.50 8.18
N ASP A 8 28.06 30.63 7.61
CA ASP A 8 27.07 31.02 6.59
C ASP A 8 25.86 30.08 6.72
N LEU A 9 25.32 30.03 7.94
CA LEU A 9 23.97 29.49 8.10
C LEU A 9 23.02 30.44 7.38
N PRO A 10 22.21 29.95 6.42
CA PRO A 10 21.27 30.81 5.70
C PRO A 10 20.39 31.54 6.72
N LYS A 11 20.18 32.84 6.49
CA LYS A 11 19.33 33.67 7.37
C LYS A 11 17.99 32.97 7.60
N PRO A 12 17.49 32.90 8.84
CA PRO A 12 16.18 32.31 9.11
C PRO A 12 15.11 33.04 8.31
N GLY A 13 14.30 32.28 7.56
CA GLY A 13 13.30 32.80 6.64
C GLY A 13 13.02 31.84 5.48
N PHE A 14 12.11 32.21 4.58
CA PHE A 14 11.86 31.42 3.39
C PHE A 14 13.06 31.51 2.42
N ASN A 15 13.76 30.38 2.23
CA ASN A 15 14.82 30.26 1.23
C ASN A 15 14.24 29.71 -0.09
N PHE A 16 14.38 30.49 -1.17
CA PHE A 16 13.90 30.14 -2.52
C PHE A 16 15.03 29.89 -3.52
N ASP A 17 16.27 29.72 -3.06
CA ASP A 17 17.44 29.55 -3.94
C ASP A 17 17.29 28.28 -4.79
N ASN A 18 16.74 27.22 -4.18
CA ASN A 18 16.40 25.98 -4.88
C ASN A 18 15.30 26.17 -5.93
N CYS A 19 14.30 27.04 -5.68
CA CYS A 19 13.27 27.35 -6.67
C CYS A 19 13.86 28.07 -7.87
N LYS A 20 14.69 29.10 -7.64
CA LYS A 20 15.37 29.85 -8.71
C LYS A 20 16.29 28.95 -9.53
N ARG A 21 17.08 28.10 -8.87
CA ARG A 21 17.95 27.10 -9.51
C ARG A 21 17.13 26.17 -10.40
N ASN A 22 16.04 25.61 -9.89
CA ASN A 22 15.20 24.67 -10.63
C ASN A 22 14.54 25.34 -11.85
N THR A 23 14.10 26.60 -11.74
CA THR A 23 13.61 27.38 -12.89
C THR A 23 14.68 27.58 -13.95
N GLY A 24 15.93 27.86 -13.56
CA GLY A 24 17.06 27.97 -14.48
C GLY A 24 17.39 26.67 -15.20
N LEU A 25 17.38 25.55 -14.48
CA LEU A 25 17.60 24.21 -15.06
C LEU A 25 16.54 23.86 -16.11
N ILE A 26 15.26 24.12 -15.82
CA ILE A 26 14.15 23.87 -16.76
C ILE A 26 14.31 24.72 -18.03
N LYS A 27 14.72 25.99 -17.91
CA LYS A 27 14.98 26.86 -19.06
C LYS A 27 16.14 26.38 -19.93
N ASN A 28 17.15 25.74 -19.32
CA ASN A 28 18.33 25.21 -20.00
C ASN A 28 18.09 23.81 -20.61
N GLY A 29 16.83 23.40 -20.77
CA GLY A 29 16.47 22.11 -21.38
C GLY A 29 16.65 20.91 -20.45
N PHE A 30 16.93 21.11 -19.17
CA PHE A 30 16.95 20.02 -18.20
C PHE A 30 15.52 19.54 -17.97
N GLN A 31 15.21 18.35 -18.45
CA GLN A 31 13.96 17.68 -18.12
C GLN A 31 13.99 17.33 -16.64
N ALA A 32 13.11 17.95 -15.85
CA ALA A 32 12.94 17.56 -14.45
C ALA A 32 12.72 16.04 -14.39
N PRO A 33 13.40 15.31 -13.48
CA PRO A 33 13.17 13.88 -13.32
C PRO A 33 11.67 13.64 -13.20
N LYS A 34 11.13 12.74 -14.02
CA LYS A 34 9.70 12.43 -14.00
C LYS A 34 9.39 11.91 -12.60
N ALA A 35 8.71 12.72 -11.80
CA ALA A 35 8.41 12.37 -10.42
C ALA A 35 7.61 11.07 -10.41
N VAL A 36 8.21 9.99 -9.93
CA VAL A 36 7.47 8.77 -9.65
C VAL A 36 6.68 9.06 -8.40
N LYS A 37 5.35 9.22 -8.53
CA LYS A 37 4.43 9.25 -7.38
C LYS A 37 4.50 7.90 -6.68
N THR A 38 5.45 7.77 -5.77
CA THR A 38 5.73 6.56 -5.00
C THR A 38 5.22 6.74 -3.57
N GLY A 39 3.90 6.73 -3.41
CA GLY A 39 3.32 6.91 -2.09
C GLY A 39 3.15 5.61 -1.31
N THR A 40 3.06 4.48 -2.02
CA THR A 40 2.64 3.22 -1.40
C THR A 40 3.25 2.00 -2.08
N THR A 41 3.76 1.09 -1.26
CA THR A 41 4.10 -0.28 -1.63
C THR A 41 3.47 -1.20 -0.61
N ILE A 42 2.59 -2.08 -1.08
CA ILE A 42 1.98 -3.13 -0.25
C ILE A 42 2.33 -4.49 -0.85
N ALA A 43 2.53 -5.47 0.01
CA ALA A 43 2.93 -6.82 -0.35
C ALA A 43 2.23 -7.83 0.54
N GLY A 44 2.00 -9.03 0.01
CA GLY A 44 1.49 -10.16 0.77
C GLY A 44 2.12 -11.46 0.29
N ILE A 45 2.36 -12.38 1.22
CA ILE A 45 2.90 -13.71 0.94
C ILE A 45 2.25 -14.77 1.83
N VAL A 46 1.99 -15.93 1.26
CA VAL A 46 1.58 -17.13 1.99
C VAL A 46 2.84 -17.87 2.44
N TYR A 47 2.90 -18.24 3.71
CA TYR A 47 3.92 -19.13 4.26
C TYR A 47 3.24 -20.38 4.85
N LYS A 48 4.03 -21.31 5.37
CA LYS A 48 3.57 -22.64 5.82
C LYS A 48 2.35 -22.57 6.75
N ASP A 49 2.36 -21.68 7.73
CA ASP A 49 1.36 -21.64 8.80
C ASP A 49 0.45 -20.39 8.74
N GLY A 50 0.52 -19.60 7.66
CA GLY A 50 -0.26 -18.37 7.61
C GLY A 50 0.01 -17.48 6.40
N VAL A 51 -0.25 -16.19 6.60
CA VAL A 51 0.05 -15.14 5.63
C VAL A 51 0.79 -13.99 6.33
N ILE A 52 1.67 -13.34 5.59
CA ILE A 52 2.32 -12.09 6.00
C ILE A 52 1.83 -11.00 5.06
N LEU A 53 1.46 -9.86 5.65
CA LEU A 53 1.09 -8.65 4.93
C LEU A 53 2.05 -7.52 5.35
N GLY A 54 2.60 -6.82 4.37
CA GLY A 54 3.53 -5.72 4.57
C GLY A 54 3.09 -4.47 3.81
N ALA A 55 3.28 -3.31 4.44
CA ALA A 55 3.05 -2.02 3.81
C ALA A 55 4.03 -0.98 4.37
N ASP A 56 4.40 0.00 3.54
CA ASP A 56 5.13 1.18 3.99
C ASP A 56 4.21 2.20 4.70
N SER A 57 4.77 3.04 5.58
CA SER A 57 4.00 3.99 6.38
C SER A 57 3.91 5.41 5.82
N ARG A 58 4.58 5.69 4.69
CA ARG A 58 4.56 7.02 4.07
C ARG A 58 3.23 7.27 3.37
N ALA A 59 2.63 8.45 3.55
CA ALA A 59 1.52 8.93 2.71
C ALA A 59 1.88 10.28 2.11
N THR A 60 1.54 10.45 0.83
CA THR A 60 1.90 11.64 0.05
C THR A 60 0.65 12.31 -0.51
N GLU A 61 0.58 13.64 -0.39
CA GLU A 61 -0.38 14.48 -1.10
C GLU A 61 0.35 15.23 -2.21
N GLY A 62 0.24 14.70 -3.43
CA GLY A 62 1.06 15.17 -4.53
C GLY A 62 2.56 14.96 -4.26
N PRO A 63 3.41 15.99 -4.34
CA PRO A 63 4.85 15.87 -4.07
C PRO A 63 5.21 15.95 -2.57
N ILE A 64 4.25 16.21 -1.68
CA ILE A 64 4.49 16.47 -0.26
C ILE A 64 4.20 15.21 0.54
N ILE A 65 5.07 14.87 1.49
CA ILE A 65 4.79 13.83 2.49
C ILE A 65 3.81 14.42 3.49
N ALA A 66 2.55 13.99 3.41
CA ALA A 66 1.48 14.43 4.30
C ALA A 66 1.55 13.73 5.65
N ASP A 67 1.90 12.43 5.65
CA ASP A 67 2.09 11.64 6.87
C ASP A 67 3.25 10.66 6.70
N LYS A 68 4.05 10.50 7.76
CA LYS A 68 5.17 9.54 7.81
C LYS A 68 4.76 8.21 8.44
N ASN A 69 3.64 8.18 9.17
CA ASN A 69 3.19 7.08 10.01
C ASN A 69 1.76 6.63 9.67
N CYS A 70 1.38 6.72 8.40
CA CYS A 70 0.08 6.31 7.90
C CYS A 70 -0.06 4.78 8.00
N LYS A 71 -1.19 4.31 8.54
CA LYS A 71 -1.53 2.88 8.60
C LYS A 71 -2.28 2.49 7.32
N LYS A 72 -1.69 1.58 6.54
CA LYS A 72 -2.29 1.03 5.32
C LYS A 72 -2.82 -0.39 5.48
N LEU A 73 -2.62 -0.99 6.66
CA LEU A 73 -3.23 -2.26 7.03
C LEU A 73 -4.56 -1.97 7.74
N HIS A 74 -5.64 -2.45 7.12
CA HIS A 74 -7.00 -2.32 7.60
C HIS A 74 -7.46 -3.65 8.18
N TYR A 75 -8.00 -3.61 9.39
CA TYR A 75 -8.61 -4.76 10.04
C TYR A 75 -9.97 -5.05 9.38
N LEU A 76 -10.21 -6.30 9.00
CA LEU A 76 -11.50 -6.72 8.46
C LEU A 76 -12.23 -7.67 9.41
N ALA A 77 -11.55 -8.71 9.87
CA ALA A 77 -12.05 -9.65 10.87
C ALA A 77 -10.89 -10.26 11.65
N LYS A 78 -11.18 -11.02 12.71
CA LYS A 78 -10.16 -11.63 13.59
C LYS A 78 -9.11 -12.47 12.84
N ASN A 79 -9.44 -12.95 11.65
CA ASN A 79 -8.62 -13.87 10.85
C ASN A 79 -8.18 -13.31 9.50
N MET A 80 -8.44 -12.04 9.20
CA MET A 80 -8.06 -11.44 7.93
C MET A 80 -7.87 -9.93 8.02
N TYR A 81 -6.89 -9.45 7.27
CA TYR A 81 -6.52 -8.04 7.11
C TYR A 81 -6.45 -7.69 5.62
N CYS A 82 -6.54 -6.40 5.32
CA CYS A 82 -6.45 -5.90 3.97
C CYS A 82 -5.47 -4.73 3.91
N CYS A 83 -4.53 -4.77 2.96
CA CYS A 83 -3.65 -3.64 2.68
C CYS A 83 -4.25 -2.77 1.56
N GLY A 84 -4.24 -1.46 1.75
CA GLY A 84 -4.76 -0.48 0.78
C GLY A 84 -3.67 0.27 0.01
N ALA A 85 -3.81 0.36 -1.30
CA ALA A 85 -3.07 1.25 -2.18
C ALA A 85 -4.02 2.00 -3.14
N GLY A 86 -3.56 3.13 -3.67
CA GLY A 86 -4.39 4.03 -4.48
C GLY A 86 -4.87 5.23 -3.68
N THR A 87 -6.13 5.63 -3.86
CA THR A 87 -6.73 6.74 -3.14
C THR A 87 -6.98 6.35 -1.69
N ALA A 88 -6.31 7.00 -0.74
CA ALA A 88 -6.37 6.63 0.67
C ALA A 88 -7.80 6.64 1.24
N ALA A 89 -8.60 7.66 0.89
CA ALA A 89 -9.98 7.78 1.32
C ALA A 89 -10.86 6.62 0.81
N ASP A 90 -10.71 6.26 -0.46
CA ASP A 90 -11.42 5.13 -1.07
C ASP A 90 -11.07 3.83 -0.36
N THR A 91 -9.76 3.59 -0.12
CA THR A 91 -9.29 2.38 0.57
C THR A 91 -9.82 2.26 1.99
N ALA A 92 -9.85 3.35 2.76
CA ALA A 92 -10.39 3.33 4.12
C ALA A 92 -11.90 3.06 4.11
N ALA A 93 -12.65 3.83 3.31
CA ALA A 93 -14.10 3.73 3.26
C ALA A 93 -14.58 2.34 2.79
N ILE A 94 -13.94 1.76 1.78
CA ILE A 94 -14.30 0.43 1.30
C ILE A 94 -14.01 -0.63 2.34
N THR A 95 -12.84 -0.57 3.00
CA THR A 95 -12.48 -1.58 4.02
C THR A 95 -13.36 -1.51 5.25
N ASP A 96 -13.74 -0.31 5.71
CA ASP A 96 -14.62 -0.13 6.87
C ASP A 96 -16.03 -0.65 6.60
N LEU A 97 -16.55 -0.38 5.39
CA LEU A 97 -17.85 -0.91 4.96
C LEU A 97 -17.83 -2.44 4.90
N ILE A 98 -16.78 -3.03 4.30
CA ILE A 98 -16.67 -4.49 4.23
C ILE A 98 -16.47 -5.12 5.60
N ALA A 99 -15.64 -4.54 6.47
CA ALA A 99 -15.45 -5.02 7.84
C ALA A 99 -16.80 -5.08 8.59
N SER A 100 -17.63 -4.04 8.44
CA SER A 100 -18.97 -4.00 9.03
C SER A 100 -19.89 -5.09 8.50
N GLN A 101 -19.87 -5.34 7.18
CA GLN A 101 -20.66 -6.42 6.57
C GLN A 101 -20.19 -7.81 6.99
N LEU A 102 -18.87 -8.01 7.10
CA LEU A 102 -18.28 -9.27 7.59
C LEU A 102 -18.68 -9.52 9.05
N GLU A 103 -18.68 -8.49 9.89
CA GLU A 103 -19.08 -8.62 11.29
C GLU A 103 -20.57 -8.96 11.41
N LEU A 104 -21.44 -8.33 10.63
CA LEU A 104 -22.86 -8.70 10.55
C LEU A 104 -23.04 -10.16 10.10
N HIS A 105 -22.29 -10.60 9.08
CA HIS A 105 -22.32 -11.97 8.61
C HIS A 105 -21.86 -12.96 9.71
N ARG A 106 -20.80 -12.62 10.45
CA ARG A 106 -20.27 -13.40 11.57
C ARG A 106 -21.31 -13.54 12.69
N LEU A 107 -21.97 -12.44 13.06
CA LEU A 107 -23.00 -12.42 14.12
C LEU A 107 -24.23 -13.24 13.71
N ASN A 108 -24.67 -13.13 12.46
CA ASN A 108 -25.82 -13.87 11.95
C ASN A 108 -25.55 -15.38 11.84
N THR A 109 -24.35 -15.78 11.43
CA THR A 109 -23.99 -17.20 11.25
C THR A 109 -23.42 -17.87 12.50
N GLY A 110 -22.95 -17.08 13.47
CA GLY A 110 -22.24 -17.57 14.65
C GLY A 110 -20.90 -18.25 14.34
N ARG A 111 -20.35 -18.06 13.14
CA ARG A 111 -19.13 -18.73 12.65
C ARG A 111 -18.11 -17.73 12.15
N GLN A 112 -16.84 -18.13 12.16
CA GLN A 112 -15.77 -17.36 11.53
C GLN A 112 -16.06 -17.24 10.02
N VAL A 113 -15.87 -16.04 9.48
CA VAL A 113 -16.14 -15.76 8.06
C VAL A 113 -14.96 -16.25 7.21
N PRO A 114 -15.20 -17.04 6.15
CA PRO A 114 -14.16 -17.44 5.21
C PRO A 114 -13.60 -16.24 4.41
N VAL A 115 -12.32 -16.29 4.05
CA VAL A 115 -11.63 -15.18 3.34
C VAL A 115 -12.26 -14.91 1.97
N VAL A 116 -12.76 -15.96 1.30
CA VAL A 116 -13.44 -15.85 0.01
C VAL A 116 -14.68 -14.94 0.04
N VAL A 117 -15.34 -14.82 1.20
CA VAL A 117 -16.50 -13.94 1.38
C VAL A 117 -16.06 -12.48 1.28
N ALA A 118 -14.99 -12.11 1.98
CA ALA A 118 -14.42 -10.76 1.89
C ALA A 118 -13.96 -10.42 0.46
N ASN A 119 -13.29 -11.36 -0.22
CA ASN A 119 -12.91 -11.19 -1.63
C ASN A 119 -14.13 -10.95 -2.53
N THR A 120 -15.22 -11.68 -2.29
CA THR A 120 -16.45 -11.56 -3.09
C THR A 120 -17.15 -10.22 -2.87
N LEU A 121 -17.25 -9.75 -1.63
CA LEU A 121 -17.85 -8.46 -1.32
C LEU A 121 -17.04 -7.30 -1.91
N LEU A 122 -15.70 -7.35 -1.77
CA LEU A 122 -14.79 -6.34 -2.31
C LEU A 122 -14.89 -6.26 -3.84
N LYS A 123 -14.77 -7.39 -4.54
CA LYS A 123 -14.78 -7.40 -6.01
C LYS A 123 -16.12 -6.95 -6.58
N GLN A 124 -17.24 -7.36 -5.98
CA GLN A 124 -18.56 -6.95 -6.41
C GLN A 124 -18.79 -5.46 -6.19
N MET A 125 -18.32 -4.93 -5.05
CA MET A 125 -18.43 -3.49 -4.80
C MET A 125 -17.59 -2.69 -5.80
N LEU A 126 -16.31 -3.03 -5.97
CA LEU A 126 -15.43 -2.31 -6.90
C LEU A 126 -15.93 -2.37 -8.34
N PHE A 127 -16.37 -3.56 -8.78
CA PHE A 127 -16.97 -3.72 -10.10
C PHE A 127 -18.25 -2.90 -10.27
N ARG A 128 -19.11 -2.79 -9.25
CA ARG A 128 -20.32 -1.96 -9.30
C ARG A 128 -20.02 -0.50 -9.62
N TYR A 129 -18.87 0.01 -9.15
CA TYR A 129 -18.43 1.38 -9.42
C TYR A 129 -17.50 1.48 -10.64
N GLN A 130 -17.30 0.41 -11.42
CA GLN A 130 -16.61 0.42 -12.71
C GLN A 130 -15.23 1.12 -12.68
N GLY A 131 -14.49 0.98 -11.57
CA GLY A 131 -13.17 1.59 -11.40
C GLY A 131 -13.15 3.05 -10.92
N HIS A 132 -14.30 3.66 -10.62
CA HIS A 132 -14.37 5.00 -10.02
C HIS A 132 -13.86 5.03 -8.57
N ILE A 133 -13.96 3.90 -7.86
CA ILE A 133 -13.31 3.71 -6.55
C ILE A 133 -11.89 3.22 -6.83
N SER A 134 -10.90 4.08 -6.58
CA SER A 134 -9.49 3.80 -6.90
C SER A 134 -8.79 3.11 -5.73
N ALA A 135 -9.25 1.90 -5.41
CA ALA A 135 -8.69 1.06 -4.36
C ALA A 135 -8.04 -0.20 -4.96
N ALA A 136 -6.73 -0.28 -4.86
CA ALA A 136 -5.94 -1.48 -5.13
C ALA A 136 -5.67 -2.17 -3.79
N LEU A 137 -6.13 -3.40 -3.63
CA LEU A 137 -6.15 -4.07 -2.33
C LEU A 137 -5.36 -5.38 -2.38
N VAL A 138 -4.66 -5.67 -1.28
CA VAL A 138 -4.10 -7.01 -1.00
C VAL A 138 -4.81 -7.56 0.23
N LEU A 139 -5.69 -8.54 0.01
CA LEU A 139 -6.44 -9.21 1.06
C LEU A 139 -5.69 -10.47 1.50
N GLY A 140 -5.38 -10.55 2.79
CA GLY A 140 -4.74 -11.72 3.38
C GLY A 140 -5.53 -12.25 4.57
N GLY A 141 -5.68 -13.56 4.65
CA GLY A 141 -6.30 -14.17 5.81
C GLY A 141 -6.09 -15.67 5.88
N VAL A 142 -6.46 -16.22 7.03
CA VAL A 142 -6.43 -17.65 7.31
C VAL A 142 -7.83 -18.08 7.71
N ASP A 143 -8.34 -19.14 7.12
CA ASP A 143 -9.59 -19.76 7.55
C ASP A 143 -9.45 -21.29 7.63
N ARG A 144 -10.56 -21.99 7.87
CA ARG A 144 -10.56 -23.46 8.03
C ARG A 144 -10.05 -24.21 6.81
N THR A 145 -10.06 -23.57 5.64
CA THR A 145 -9.64 -24.18 4.36
C THR A 145 -8.18 -23.87 4.03
N GLY A 146 -7.56 -22.92 4.72
CA GLY A 146 -6.13 -22.61 4.63
C GLY A 146 -5.82 -21.12 4.64
N SER A 147 -4.61 -20.80 4.17
CA SER A 147 -4.06 -19.46 4.08
C SER A 147 -4.20 -18.91 2.66
N TYR A 148 -4.67 -17.66 2.55
CA TYR A 148 -4.98 -17.06 1.26
C TYR A 148 -4.47 -15.62 1.15
N ILE A 149 -3.85 -15.33 0.01
CA ILE A 149 -3.57 -13.98 -0.48
C ILE A 149 -4.34 -13.75 -1.78
N TYR A 150 -5.06 -12.62 -1.82
CA TYR A 150 -5.76 -12.14 -3.01
C TYR A 150 -5.26 -10.74 -3.37
N SER A 151 -4.94 -10.51 -4.65
CA SER A 151 -4.86 -9.16 -5.21
C SER A 151 -6.21 -8.78 -5.79
N ILE A 152 -6.68 -7.58 -5.48
CA ILE A 152 -7.97 -7.05 -5.95
C ILE A 152 -7.70 -5.70 -6.59
N HIS A 153 -8.00 -5.59 -7.87
CA HIS A 153 -7.75 -4.37 -8.64
C HIS A 153 -8.96 -3.42 -8.57
N PRO A 154 -8.78 -2.11 -8.80
CA PRO A 154 -9.86 -1.11 -8.71
C PRO A 154 -11.09 -1.40 -9.58
N HIS A 155 -10.93 -2.13 -10.68
CA HIS A 155 -12.02 -2.50 -11.59
C HIS A 155 -12.74 -3.80 -11.18
N GLY A 156 -12.35 -4.42 -10.07
CA GLY A 156 -12.98 -5.62 -9.52
C GLY A 156 -12.41 -6.95 -10.02
N SER A 157 -11.33 -6.97 -10.81
CA SER A 157 -10.61 -8.23 -11.06
C SER A 157 -9.89 -8.70 -9.80
N THR A 158 -9.75 -10.02 -9.67
CA THR A 158 -9.13 -10.63 -8.50
C THR A 158 -8.28 -11.82 -8.90
N ASP A 159 -7.07 -11.91 -8.34
CA ASP A 159 -6.19 -13.06 -8.51
C ASP A 159 -5.87 -13.68 -7.15
N LYS A 160 -5.77 -15.01 -7.11
CA LYS A 160 -5.30 -15.77 -5.95
C LYS A 160 -3.89 -16.24 -6.22
N LEU A 161 -2.93 -15.77 -5.43
CA LEU A 161 -1.50 -15.97 -5.68
C LEU A 161 -0.76 -16.36 -4.38
N PRO A 162 0.37 -17.07 -4.47
CA PRO A 162 1.22 -17.35 -3.30
C PRO A 162 1.85 -16.07 -2.73
N TYR A 163 2.13 -15.09 -3.56
CA TYR A 163 2.57 -13.75 -3.17
C TYR A 163 2.05 -12.71 -4.18
N THR A 164 1.93 -11.46 -3.75
CA THR A 164 1.53 -10.36 -4.63
C THR A 164 2.01 -9.03 -4.08
N THR A 165 2.15 -8.04 -4.98
CA THR A 165 2.54 -6.67 -4.65
C THR A 165 1.66 -5.69 -5.39
N MET A 166 1.29 -4.59 -4.73
CA MET A 166 0.45 -3.54 -5.30
C MET A 166 0.96 -2.16 -4.90
N GLY A 167 0.46 -1.13 -5.59
CA GLY A 167 0.88 0.24 -5.41
C GLY A 167 2.05 0.64 -6.31
N SER A 168 2.53 1.85 -6.11
CA SER A 168 3.54 2.48 -6.95
C SER A 168 4.92 1.80 -6.93
N GLY A 169 5.31 1.15 -5.84
CA GLY A 169 6.57 0.41 -5.74
C GLY A 169 6.45 -1.07 -6.07
N THR A 170 5.33 -1.50 -6.68
CA THR A 170 5.04 -2.93 -6.94
C THR A 170 6.15 -3.64 -7.70
N LEU A 171 6.72 -3.04 -8.75
CA LEU A 171 7.76 -3.69 -9.57
C LEU A 171 9.05 -3.95 -8.78
N ALA A 172 9.43 -3.03 -7.90
CA ALA A 172 10.63 -3.20 -7.08
C ALA A 172 10.44 -4.30 -6.03
N ALA A 173 9.26 -4.35 -5.39
CA ALA A 173 8.93 -5.40 -4.44
C ALA A 173 8.80 -6.77 -5.12
N MET A 174 8.18 -6.83 -6.29
CA MET A 174 8.05 -8.08 -7.06
C MET A 174 9.41 -8.63 -7.48
N ALA A 175 10.34 -7.77 -7.89
CA ALA A 175 11.70 -8.19 -8.24
C ALA A 175 12.43 -8.90 -7.08
N VAL A 176 12.13 -8.56 -5.83
CA VAL A 176 12.66 -9.25 -4.66
C VAL A 176 11.98 -10.60 -4.44
N PHE A 177 10.66 -10.70 -4.63
CA PHE A 177 9.96 -11.98 -4.53
C PHE A 177 10.37 -12.99 -5.60
N GLU A 178 10.67 -12.52 -6.81
CA GLU A 178 11.12 -13.36 -7.92
C GLU A 178 12.64 -13.61 -7.92
N ALA A 179 13.39 -12.91 -7.06
CA ALA A 179 14.83 -13.15 -6.95
C ALA A 179 15.08 -14.58 -6.47
N PRO A 180 16.10 -15.27 -7.02
CA PRO A 180 16.47 -16.59 -6.53
C PRO A 180 16.82 -16.50 -5.03
N PRO A 181 16.41 -17.49 -4.22
CA PRO A 181 16.71 -17.48 -2.80
C PRO A 181 18.23 -17.44 -2.60
N ASP A 182 18.70 -16.51 -1.77
CA ASP A 182 20.07 -16.51 -1.28
C ASP A 182 20.25 -17.77 -0.41
N ASN A 183 20.83 -18.82 -1.01
CA ASN A 183 21.42 -19.99 -0.35
C ASN A 183 20.80 -20.44 1.00
N GLY A 184 19.50 -20.72 1.02
CA GLY A 184 18.89 -21.60 2.02
C GLY A 184 18.45 -20.99 3.36
N GLN A 185 18.21 -19.69 3.46
CA GLN A 185 17.56 -19.11 4.65
C GLN A 185 16.04 -19.08 4.50
N GLU A 186 15.32 -19.83 5.33
CA GLU A 186 13.88 -19.66 5.51
C GLU A 186 13.61 -18.30 6.17
N PRO A 187 12.49 -17.63 5.85
CA PRO A 187 12.12 -16.38 6.51
C PRO A 187 11.88 -16.61 8.01
N GLU A 188 12.58 -15.84 8.86
CA GLU A 188 12.46 -15.84 10.33
C GLU A 188 11.09 -15.35 10.84
#